data_AF-H3NNA4-F1
#
_entry.id   AF-H3NNA4-F1
#
_cell.length_a   1.000
_cell.length_b   1.000
_cell.length_c   1.000
_cell.angle_alpha   90.00
_cell.angle_beta   90.00
_cell.angle_gamma   90.00
#
_symmetry.space_group_name_H-M   'P 1'
#
loop_
_entity.id
_entity.type
_entity.pdbx_description
1 polymer ?
#
loop_
_entity_poly.entity_id
_entity_poly.type
_entity_poly.pdbx_seq_one_letter_code
_entity_poly.pdbx_strand_id
1 'polypeptide(L)' 'MKFFARQNELAELDKAYKSNKFELTVIYGRRRVCKTYLMQKYIEDKDNIYYMASQTGDLNLELLSILVNEKIGF' A
#
# COMPACT_ATOMS: atom_id res chain seq x y z
N MET A 1 -8.31 11.03 14.59
CA MET A 1 -7.87 12.13 13.70
C MET A 1 -8.73 12.08 12.43
N LYS A 2 -9.45 13.16 12.07
CA LYS A 2 -10.37 13.15 10.91
C LYS A 2 -9.55 13.23 9.60
N PHE A 3 -9.78 12.27 8.70
CA PHE A 3 -9.24 12.27 7.34
C PHE A 3 -10.13 13.19 6.47
N PHE A 4 -9.61 14.32 6.02
CA PHE A 4 -10.34 15.27 5.19
C PHE A 4 -9.76 15.28 3.76
N ALA A 5 -10.65 15.40 2.76
CA ALA A 5 -10.34 15.35 1.32
C ALA A 5 -9.84 13.98 0.82
N ARG A 6 -9.42 13.92 -0.45
CA ARG A 6 -8.92 12.72 -1.17
C ARG A 6 -9.91 11.63 -1.55
N GLN A 7 -11.17 12.00 -1.73
CA GLN A 7 -12.18 11.06 -2.22
C GLN A 7 -11.83 10.52 -3.61
N ASN A 8 -11.25 11.35 -4.49
CA ASN A 8 -10.85 10.93 -5.82
C ASN A 8 -9.70 9.91 -5.77
N GLU A 9 -8.64 10.19 -5.01
CA GLU A 9 -7.52 9.25 -4.88
C GLU A 9 -7.94 7.93 -4.22
N LEU A 10 -8.80 7.99 -3.20
CA LEU A 10 -9.36 6.78 -2.58
C LEU A 10 -10.24 5.98 -3.56
N ALA A 11 -11.05 6.66 -4.38
CA ALA A 11 -11.90 6.02 -5.37
C ALA A 11 -11.10 5.33 -6.48
N GLU A 12 -10.01 5.96 -6.95
CA GLU A 12 -9.11 5.33 -7.93
C GLU A 12 -8.40 4.10 -7.35
N LEU A 13 -7.92 4.18 -6.10
CA LEU A 13 -7.35 3.03 -5.41
C LEU A 13 -8.38 1.90 -5.24
N ASP A 14 -9.61 2.23 -4.84
CA ASP A 14 -10.71 1.26 -4.67
C ASP A 14 -11.12 0.58 -5.97
N LYS A 15 -11.15 1.32 -7.07
CA LYS A 15 -11.39 0.78 -8.41
C LYS A 15 -10.31 -0.22 -8.81
N ALA A 16 -9.04 0.09 -8.57
CA ALA A 16 -7.93 -0.82 -8.84
C ALA A 16 -7.99 -2.07 -7.95
N TYR A 17 -8.25 -1.92 -6.65
CA TYR A 17 -8.32 -3.04 -5.71
C TYR A 17 -9.49 -4.00 -5.99
N LYS A 18 -10.64 -3.49 -6.47
CA LYS A 18 -11.81 -4.31 -6.83
C LYS A 18 -11.72 -4.90 -8.24
N SER A 19 -10.67 -4.57 -8.99
CA SER A 19 -10.42 -5.10 -10.33
C SER A 19 -10.11 -6.59 -10.27
N ASN A 20 -10.70 -7.41 -11.15
CA ASN A 20 -10.43 -8.86 -11.21
C ASN A 20 -9.19 -9.21 -12.05
N LYS A 21 -8.23 -8.28 -12.14
CA LYS A 21 -6.96 -8.45 -12.85
C LYS A 21 -5.84 -7.86 -12.00
N PHE A 22 -4.60 -8.20 -12.35
CA PHE A 22 -3.44 -7.59 -11.71
C PHE A 22 -3.36 -6.08 -12.02
N GLU A 23 -3.22 -5.27 -10.98
CA GLU A 23 -3.09 -3.82 -11.06
C GLU A 23 -1.83 -3.37 -10.29
N LEU A 24 -1.08 -2.45 -10.90
CA LEU A 24 0.07 -1.80 -10.25
C LEU A 24 -0.21 -0.31 -10.13
N THR A 25 -0.44 0.16 -8.90
CA THR A 25 -0.69 1.58 -8.62
C THR A 25 0.54 2.28 -8.04
N VAL A 26 1.00 3.34 -8.70
CA VAL A 26 2.11 4.18 -8.24
C VAL A 26 1.58 5.49 -7.68
N ILE A 27 1.79 5.75 -6.39
CA ILE A 27 1.38 7.02 -5.74
C ILE A 27 2.59 7.94 -5.59
N TYR A 28 2.57 9.10 -6.24
CA TYR A 28 3.70 10.04 -6.27
C TYR A 28 3.29 11.50 -5.93
N GLY A 29 4.24 12.43 -5.97
CA GLY A 29 4.04 13.87 -5.78
C GLY A 29 4.92 14.49 -4.67
N ARG A 30 4.65 15.74 -4.27
CA ARG A 30 5.53 16.49 -3.34
C ARG A 30 5.73 15.82 -1.97
N ARG A 31 6.88 16.08 -1.34
CA ARG A 31 7.20 15.64 0.04
C ARG A 31 6.20 16.24 1.03
N ARG A 32 5.84 15.48 2.09
CA ARG A 32 4.91 15.89 3.17
C ARG A 32 3.45 16.14 2.77
N VAL A 33 3.00 15.65 1.61
CA VAL A 33 1.57 15.64 1.28
C VAL A 33 0.82 14.44 1.88
N CYS A 34 1.34 13.79 2.92
CA CYS A 34 0.66 12.68 3.60
C CYS A 34 0.29 11.48 2.69
N LYS A 35 1.13 11.11 1.72
CA LYS A 35 0.93 9.91 0.88
C LYS A 35 0.93 8.63 1.71
N THR A 36 1.91 8.48 2.60
CA THR A 36 2.00 7.33 3.50
C THR A 36 0.75 7.17 4.34
N TYR A 37 0.22 8.28 4.87
CA TYR A 37 -1.02 8.27 5.64
C TYR A 37 -2.24 7.89 4.80
N LEU A 38 -2.32 8.35 3.54
CA LEU A 38 -3.36 7.92 2.60
C LEU A 38 -3.32 6.41 2.37
N MET A 39 -2.14 5.84 2.10
CA MET A 39 -2.00 4.38 1.91
C MET A 39 -2.37 3.60 3.16
N GLN A 40 -1.84 3.99 4.33
CA GLN A 40 -2.14 3.33 5.60
C GLN A 40 -3.64 3.35 5.91
N LYS A 41 -4.30 4.50 5.73
CA LYS A 41 -5.75 4.61 5.88
C LYS A 41 -6.54 3.78 4.88
N TYR A 42 -6.06 3.69 3.64
CA TYR A 42 -6.75 2.94 2.61
C TYR A 42 -6.70 1.42 2.84
N ILE A 43 -5.57 0.91 3.36
CA ILE A 43 -5.36 -0.53 3.56
C ILE A 43 -5.86 -1.04 4.92
N GLU A 44 -6.12 -0.17 5.91
CA GLU A 44 -6.55 -0.52 7.28
C GLU A 44 -7.67 -1.59 7.32
N ASP A 45 -8.66 -1.49 6.42
CA ASP A 45 -9.83 -2.38 6.36
C ASP A 45 -9.77 -3.41 5.20
N LYS A 46 -8.58 -3.71 4.67
CA LYS A 46 -8.40 -4.61 3.52
C LYS A 46 -7.49 -5.77 3.84
N ASP A 47 -7.64 -6.87 3.12
CA ASP A 47 -6.64 -7.94 3.17
C ASP A 47 -5.38 -7.48 2.43
N ASN A 48 -4.32 -7.20 3.18
CA ASN A 48 -3.14 -6.52 2.65
C ASN A 48 -1.85 -6.98 3.32
N ILE A 49 -0.74 -6.72 2.63
CA ILE A 49 0.62 -6.79 3.15
C ILE A 49 1.20 -5.39 3.03
N TYR A 50 1.67 -4.83 4.15
CA TYR A 50 2.34 -3.53 4.17
C TYR A 50 3.83 -3.73 4.42
N TYR A 51 4.65 -3.25 3.50
CA TYR A 51 6.11 -3.34 3.60
C TYR A 51 6.75 -1.98 3.29
N MET A 52 7.65 -1.54 4.18
CA MET A 52 8.41 -0.31 4.01
C MET A 52 9.85 -0.65 3.63
N ALA A 53 10.14 -0.58 2.32
CA ALA A 53 11.48 -0.82 1.81
C ALA A 53 12.49 0.18 2.39
N SER A 54 13.63 -0.34 2.80
CA SER A 54 14.76 0.45 3.28
C SER A 54 15.81 0.63 2.19
N GLN A 55 16.84 1.44 2.43
CA GLN A 55 17.92 1.64 1.44
C GLN A 55 18.85 0.43 1.30
N THR A 56 18.70 -0.61 2.13
CA THR A 56 19.45 -1.86 2.00
C THR A 56 18.73 -2.79 1.03
N GLY A 57 19.15 -2.78 -0.23
CA GLY A 57 18.46 -3.45 -1.34
C GLY A 57 18.24 -4.95 -1.14
N ASP A 58 19.29 -5.70 -0.78
CA ASP A 58 19.23 -7.17 -0.72
C ASP A 58 18.31 -7.68 0.38
N LEU A 59 18.32 -7.02 1.53
CA LEU A 59 17.46 -7.33 2.67
C LEU A 59 15.97 -7.10 2.38
N ASN A 60 15.62 -6.25 1.40
CA ASN A 60 14.23 -5.91 1.17
C ASN A 60 13.42 -7.08 0.60
N LEU A 61 14.04 -7.89 -0.27
CA LEU A 61 13.40 -9.05 -0.88
C LEU A 61 13.17 -10.17 0.14
N GLU A 62 14.16 -10.41 1.00
CA GLU A 62 14.07 -11.40 2.07
C GLU A 62 12.95 -11.06 3.06
N LEU A 63 12.94 -9.81 3.54
CA LEU A 63 11.91 -9.35 4.48
C LEU A 63 10.51 -9.37 3.87
N LEU A 64 10.36 -8.97 2.60
CA LEU A 64 9.08 -9.05 1.92
C LEU A 64 8.61 -10.50 1.77
N SER A 65 9.53 -11.43 1.48
CA SER A 65 9.21 -12.86 1.33
C SER A 65 8.71 -13.48 2.64
N ILE A 66 9.33 -13.12 3.77
CA ILE A 66 8.88 -13.55 5.10
C ILE A 66 7.45 -13.07 5.37
N LEU A 67 7.17 -11.77 5.15
CA LEU A 67 5.83 -11.21 5.38
C LEU A 67 4.76 -11.84 4.49
N VAL A 68 5.09 -12.14 3.24
CA VAL A 68 4.17 -12.82 2.31
C VAL A 68 3.87 -14.23 2.79
N ASN A 69 4.89 -14.98 3.23
CA ASN A 69 4.72 -16.34 3.74
C ASN A 69 3.83 -16.37 4.98
N GLU A 70 4.08 -15.50 5.96
CA GLU A 70 3.28 -15.37 7.19
C GLU A 70 1.81 -15.07 6.89
N LYS A 71 1.55 -14.24 5.87
CA LYS A 71 0.20 -13.79 5.53
C LYS A 71 -0.60 -14.81 4.72
N ILE A 72 0.05 -15.47 3.76
CA ILE A 72 -0.63 -16.36 2.78
C ILE A 72 -0.62 -17.82 3.25
N GLY A 73 0.28 -18.20 4.15
CA GLY A 73 0.29 -19.54 4.77
C GLY A 73 0.66 -20.64 3.79
N PHE A 74 1.85 -20.54 3.19
CA PHE A 74 2.53 -21.68 2.54
C PHE A 74 3.60 -22.26 3.45
#